data_AF-A0A1H6IYR7-F1
#
_entry.id   AF-A0A1H6IYR7-F1
#
_cell.length_a   1.000
_cell.length_b   1.000
_cell.length_c   1.000
_cell.angle_alpha   90.00
_cell.angle_beta   90.00
_cell.angle_gamma   90.00
#
_symmetry.space_group_name_H-M   'P 1'
#
loop_
_entity.id
_entity.type
_entity.pdbx_description
1 polymer ?
#
loop_
_entity_poly.entity_id
_entity_poly.type
_entity_poly.pdbx_seq_one_letter_code
_entity_poly.pdbx_strand_id
1 'polypeptide(L)' 'MRPETEINTDSVYECFDCLDRTVDPETPTCDDCGGDLWNIGRSRDM' A
#
# COMPACT_ATOMS: atom_id res chain seq x y z
N MET A 1 28.87 12.88 -3.08
CA MET A 1 27.41 13.08 -3.20
C MET A 1 26.78 11.73 -3.43
N ARG A 2 26.01 11.21 -2.47
CA ARG A 2 25.24 9.98 -2.62
C ARG A 2 23.81 10.44 -2.88
N PRO A 3 23.19 10.13 -4.04
CA PRO A 3 21.82 10.52 -4.26
C PRO A 3 20.97 9.79 -3.23
N GLU A 4 20.26 10.56 -2.42
CA GLU A 4 19.11 10.10 -1.66
C GLU A 4 18.10 9.66 -2.71
N THR A 5 18.18 8.39 -3.10
CA THR A 5 17.13 7.80 -3.92
C THR A 5 15.93 7.83 -2.99
N GLU A 6 15.03 8.75 -3.26
CA GLU A 6 13.66 8.75 -2.77
C GLU A 6 13.08 7.45 -3.30
N ILE A 7 13.29 6.36 -2.57
CA ILE A 7 12.64 5.10 -2.86
C ILE A 7 11.18 5.42 -2.56
N ASN A 8 10.47 5.87 -3.59
CA ASN A 8 9.02 5.86 -3.62
C ASN A 8 8.66 4.38 -3.64
N THR A 9 8.81 3.71 -2.50
CA THR A 9 8.21 2.41 -2.21
C THR A 9 6.74 2.69 -2.08
N ASP A 10 6.13 2.85 -3.25
CA ASP A 10 4.70 2.85 -3.45
C ASP A 10 4.11 1.75 -2.58
N SER A 11 3.47 2.18 -1.50
CA SER A 11 3.08 1.34 -0.41
C SER A 11 1.71 0.79 -0.79
N VAL A 12 1.72 -0.44 -1.30
CA VAL A 12 0.48 -1.12 -1.70
C VAL A 12 -0.22 -1.63 -0.45
N TYR A 13 -1.52 -1.39 -0.36
CA TYR A 13 -2.39 -1.88 0.68
C TYR A 13 -3.49 -2.75 0.07
N GLU A 14 -3.96 -3.75 0.81
CA GLU A 14 -5.05 -4.65 0.43
C GLU A 14 -6.09 -4.71 1.55
N CYS A 15 -7.37 -4.67 1.19
CA CYS A 15 -8.46 -4.87 2.13
C CYS A 15 -8.76 -6.37 2.31
N PHE A 16 -8.89 -6.85 3.55
CA PHE A 16 -9.24 -8.25 3.80
C PHE A 16 -10.72 -8.60 3.53
N ASP A 17 -11.60 -7.60 3.48
CA ASP A 17 -13.04 -7.82 3.37
C ASP A 17 -13.47 -7.91 1.89
N CYS A 18 -13.08 -6.90 1.10
CA CYS A 18 -13.41 -6.83 -0.32
C CYS A 18 -12.25 -7.23 -1.26
N LEU A 19 -11.04 -7.48 -0.73
CA LEU A 19 -9.83 -7.82 -1.50
C LEU A 19 -9.39 -6.72 -2.50
N ASP A 20 -9.86 -5.50 -2.28
CA ASP A 20 -9.47 -4.33 -3.08
C ASP A 20 -8.05 -3.87 -2.74
N ARG A 21 -7.33 -3.36 -3.75
CA ARG A 21 -5.93 -2.95 -3.63
C ARG A 21 -5.78 -1.47 -3.89
N THR A 22 -5.24 -0.76 -2.89
CA THR A 22 -5.01 0.69 -2.97
C THR A 22 -3.54 1.00 -2.77
N VAL A 23 -3.03 1.91 -3.59
CA VAL A 23 -1.66 2.41 -3.54
C VAL A 23 -1.66 3.73 -2.80
N ASP A 24 -0.76 3.89 -1.82
CA ASP A 24 -0.61 5.12 -1.03
C ASP A 24 -1.99 5.71 -0.60
N PRO A 25 -2.84 4.90 0.07
CA PRO A 25 -4.15 5.36 0.48
C PRO A 25 -4.00 6.50 1.50
N GLU A 26 -4.81 7.55 1.35
CA GLU A 26 -4.82 8.69 2.29
C GLU A 26 -5.26 8.27 3.70
N THR A 27 -6.01 7.18 3.82
CA THR A 27 -6.50 6.62 5.09
C THR A 27 -6.35 5.09 5.10
N PRO A 28 -6.16 4.46 6.29
CA PRO A 28 -6.05 3.01 6.41
C PRO A 28 -7.40 2.29 6.28
N THR A 29 -8.37 2.87 5.58
CA THR A 29 -9.73 2.36 5.44
C THR A 29 -10.07 2.26 3.96
N CYS A 30 -10.64 1.14 3.55
CA CYS A 30 -11.03 0.88 2.17
C CYS A 30 -12.23 1.76 1.80
N ASP A 31 -12.15 2.45 0.67
CA ASP A 31 -13.22 3.34 0.20
C ASP A 31 -14.45 2.56 -0.28
N ASP A 32 -14.26 1.32 -0.76
CA ASP A 32 -15.33 0.49 -1.31
C ASP A 32 -16.18 -0.18 -0.22
N CYS A 33 -15.52 -0.87 0.72
CA CYS A 33 -16.20 -1.67 1.74
C CYS A 33 -16.09 -1.11 3.17
N GLY A 34 -15.29 -0.06 3.39
CA GLY A 34 -15.07 0.53 4.72
C GLY A 34 -14.22 -0.34 5.66
N GLY A 35 -13.66 -1.44 5.16
CA GLY A 35 -12.80 -2.35 5.93
C GLY A 35 -11.38 -1.82 6.11
N ASP A 36 -10.61 -2.42 7.02
CA ASP A 36 -9.22 -2.03 7.25
C ASP A 36 -8.31 -2.41 6.07
N LEU A 37 -7.47 -1.46 5.66
CA LEU A 37 -6.43 -1.64 4.65
C LEU A 37 -5.12 -2.07 5.30
N TRP A 38 -4.53 -3.14 4.78
CA TRP A 38 -3.28 -3.68 5.28
C TRP A 38 -2.16 -3.46 4.28
N ASN A 39 -1.05 -2.90 4.74
CA ASN A 39 0.12 -2.72 3.88
C ASN A 39 0.65 -4.09 3.45
N ILE A 40 0.51 -4.39 2.17
CA ILE A 40 1.08 -5.54 1.50
C ILE A 40 2.34 -5.15 0.73
N GLY A 41 3.01 -4.06 1.18
CA GLY A 41 4.14 -3.42 0.53
C GLY A 41 5.11 -4.42 -0.07
N ARG A 42 5.52 -4.15 -1.33
CA ARG A 42 6.15 -5.08 -2.28
C ARG A 42 6.84 -6.28 -1.64
N SER A 43 6.48 -7.47 -2.13
CA SER A 43 7.34 -8.65 -2.17
C SER A 43 8.78 -8.21 -2.45
N ARG A 44 9.63 -8.32 -1.42
CA ARG A 44 11.07 -8.23 -1.59
C ARG A 44 11.49 -9.44 -2.42
N ASP A 45 12.19 -9.13 -3.50
CA ASP A 45 12.97 -10.05 -4.33
C ASP A 45 12.16 -11.01 -5.23
N MET A 46 12.17 -10.70 -6.54
CA MET A 46 12.56 -11.69 -7.54
C MET A 46 13.26 -11.03 -8.73
#